data_AF-A0A1V5ACH4-F1
#
_entry.id   AF-A0A1V5ACH4-F1
#
_cell.length_a   1.000
_cell.length_b   1.000
_cell.length_c   1.000
_cell.angle_alpha   90.00
_cell.angle_beta   90.00
_cell.angle_gamma   90.00
#
_symmetry.space_group_name_H-M   'P 1'
#
loop_
_entity.id
_entity.type
_entity.pdbx_description
1 polymer ?
#
loop_
_entity_poly.entity_id
_entity_poly.type
_entity_poly.pdbx_seq_one_letter_code
_entity_poly.pdbx_strand_id
1 'polypeptide(L)'
;MNQKLTKSLDNAALAVGFVLFFGIMVSGDLRHSLGVAVGYLIGWMPSILPFHLVLFVLAAITGLYASLIQKYTMDWDFLRAQQEKMRRLQRDMREAQLSGDQARQQQLQTEQMKMVSEQGKMMQMQFKPMLYIGLISIPLFMWAYLYIEQNPGMTMTFPFWGTHPINATVIGPFLFWYYWYFVCSLPVSQIIRKALDIGSMS
;
A
#
# COMPACT_ATOMS: atom_id res chain seq x y z
N MET A 1 -1.95 12.94 -25.53
CA MET A 1 -2.83 11.89 -24.99
C MET A 1 -4.02 12.56 -24.32
N ASN A 2 -5.25 12.25 -24.76
CA ASN A 2 -6.44 13.08 -24.53
C ASN A 2 -6.84 13.11 -23.03
N GLN A 3 -6.87 14.28 -22.38
CA GLN A 3 -7.17 14.43 -20.94
C GLN A 3 -8.50 13.79 -20.50
N LYS A 4 -9.47 13.68 -21.41
CA LYS A 4 -10.75 12.98 -21.16
C LYS A 4 -10.58 11.46 -21.11
N LEU A 5 -9.71 10.89 -21.94
CA LEU A 5 -9.45 9.44 -21.96
C LEU A 5 -8.73 9.00 -20.69
N THR A 6 -7.71 9.75 -20.24
CA THR A 6 -6.98 9.43 -19.00
C THR A 6 -7.89 9.51 -17.78
N LYS A 7 -8.77 10.52 -17.72
CA LYS A 7 -9.72 10.69 -16.61
C LYS A 7 -10.81 9.61 -16.59
N SER A 8 -11.26 9.16 -17.76
CA SER A 8 -12.20 8.03 -17.87
C SER A 8 -11.55 6.71 -17.48
N LEU A 9 -10.28 6.50 -17.87
CA LEU A 9 -9.51 5.31 -17.50
C LEU A 9 -9.28 5.26 -15.99
N ASP A 10 -8.96 6.41 -15.39
CA ASP A 10 -8.78 6.54 -13.95
C ASP A 10 -10.06 6.17 -13.20
N ASN A 11 -11.19 6.73 -13.59
CA ASN A 11 -12.47 6.44 -12.95
C ASN A 11 -12.87 4.96 -13.11
N ALA A 12 -12.61 4.36 -14.28
CA ALA A 12 -12.85 2.94 -14.50
C ALA A 12 -11.96 2.07 -13.61
N ALA A 13 -10.66 2.37 -13.53
CA ALA A 13 -9.73 1.64 -12.68
C ALA A 13 -10.06 1.78 -11.19
N LEU A 14 -10.51 2.97 -10.74
CA LEU A 14 -10.98 3.18 -9.39
C LEU A 14 -12.26 2.38 -9.10
N ALA A 15 -13.22 2.36 -10.03
CA ALA A 15 -14.45 1.58 -9.89
C ALA A 15 -14.14 0.07 -9.83
N VAL A 16 -13.27 -0.43 -10.71
CA VAL A 16 -12.83 -1.83 -10.71
C VAL A 16 -12.08 -2.15 -9.41
N GLY A 17 -11.16 -1.29 -8.97
CA GLY A 17 -10.46 -1.46 -7.70
C GLY A 17 -11.43 -1.55 -6.52
N PHE A 18 -12.46 -0.71 -6.48
CA PHE A 18 -13.49 -0.73 -5.45
C PHE A 18 -14.32 -2.02 -5.49
N VAL A 19 -14.76 -2.43 -6.68
CA VAL A 19 -15.49 -3.69 -6.88
C VAL A 19 -14.63 -4.89 -6.49
N LEU A 20 -13.33 -4.88 -6.77
CA LEU A 20 -12.44 -5.95 -6.35
C LEU A 20 -12.29 -5.96 -4.83
N PHE A 21 -12.04 -4.82 -4.19
CA PHE A 21 -11.90 -4.74 -2.73
C PHE A 21 -13.14 -5.25 -1.98
N PHE A 22 -14.34 -4.88 -2.43
CA PHE A 22 -15.58 -5.36 -1.81
C PHE A 22 -15.96 -6.77 -2.29
N GLY A 23 -15.71 -7.08 -3.56
CA GLY A 23 -16.03 -8.36 -4.18
C GLY A 23 -15.23 -9.51 -3.60
N ILE A 24 -13.94 -9.29 -3.29
CA ILE A 24 -13.16 -10.27 -2.54
C ILE A 24 -13.68 -10.44 -1.13
N MET A 25 -14.36 -9.47 -0.51
CA MET A 25 -14.87 -9.63 0.85
C MET A 25 -16.14 -10.50 0.88
N VAL A 26 -16.99 -10.35 -0.13
CA VAL A 26 -18.30 -11.00 -0.21
C VAL A 26 -18.26 -12.37 -0.90
N SER A 27 -17.40 -12.56 -1.91
CA SER A 27 -17.43 -13.77 -2.73
C SER A 27 -16.11 -14.55 -2.68
N GLY A 28 -16.20 -15.81 -2.25
CA GLY A 28 -15.08 -16.76 -2.31
C GLY A 28 -14.67 -17.09 -3.74
N ASP A 29 -15.63 -17.13 -4.67
CA ASP A 29 -15.40 -17.46 -6.07
C ASP A 29 -14.54 -16.41 -6.80
N LEU A 30 -14.69 -15.12 -6.46
CA LEU A 30 -13.80 -14.09 -6.98
C LEU A 30 -12.36 -14.31 -6.49
N ARG A 31 -12.16 -14.69 -5.23
CA ARG A 31 -10.81 -14.97 -4.71
C ARG A 31 -10.15 -16.12 -5.47
N HIS A 32 -10.89 -17.23 -5.65
CA HIS A 32 -10.38 -18.40 -6.36
C HIS A 32 -10.11 -18.09 -7.85
N SER A 33 -11.06 -17.46 -8.55
CA SER A 33 -10.90 -17.12 -9.97
C SER A 33 -9.76 -16.15 -10.22
N LEU A 34 -9.58 -15.12 -9.37
CA LEU A 34 -8.43 -14.22 -9.44
C LEU A 34 -7.11 -14.98 -9.22
N GLY A 35 -7.08 -15.89 -8.24
CA GLY A 35 -5.92 -16.74 -7.99
C GLY A 35 -5.56 -17.61 -9.20
N VAL A 36 -6.54 -18.26 -9.83
CA VAL A 36 -6.33 -19.08 -11.03
C VAL A 36 -5.89 -18.22 -12.22
N ALA A 37 -6.55 -17.08 -12.45
CA ALA A 37 -6.23 -16.18 -13.56
C ALA A 37 -4.78 -15.69 -13.50
N VAL A 38 -4.35 -15.26 -12.32
CA VAL A 38 -2.96 -14.86 -12.08
C VAL A 38 -2.01 -16.06 -12.13
N GLY A 39 -2.48 -17.25 -11.72
CA GLY A 39 -1.73 -18.49 -11.82
C GLY A 39 -1.30 -18.85 -13.25
N TYR A 40 -2.05 -18.49 -14.28
CA TYR A 40 -1.59 -18.66 -15.66
C TYR A 40 -0.36 -17.79 -15.99
N LEU A 41 -0.20 -16.65 -15.33
CA LEU A 41 0.90 -15.71 -15.58
C LEU A 41 2.13 -15.97 -14.72
N ILE A 42 1.96 -16.39 -13.45
CA ILE A 42 3.07 -16.57 -12.50
C ILE A 42 3.17 -17.98 -11.90
N GLY A 43 2.26 -18.88 -12.23
CA GLY A 43 2.27 -20.28 -11.78
C GLY A 43 3.47 -21.10 -12.26
N TRP A 44 4.19 -20.63 -13.27
CA TRP A 44 5.44 -21.23 -13.73
C TRP A 44 6.66 -20.84 -12.88
N MET A 45 6.56 -19.84 -12.01
CA MET A 45 7.71 -19.36 -11.23
C MET A 45 8.16 -20.35 -10.15
N PRO A 46 7.24 -20.96 -9.36
CA PRO A 46 7.61 -21.95 -8.34
C PRO A 46 8.19 -23.26 -8.88
N SER A 47 8.04 -23.57 -10.18
CA SER A 47 8.65 -24.76 -10.78
C SER A 47 10.13 -24.56 -11.13
N ILE A 48 10.62 -23.32 -11.13
CA ILE A 48 12.01 -22.96 -11.46
C ILE A 48 12.75 -22.43 -10.22
N LEU A 49 12.05 -21.70 -9.35
CA LEU A 49 12.62 -21.05 -8.18
C LEU A 49 11.98 -21.57 -6.89
N PRO A 50 12.76 -21.71 -5.79
CA PRO A 50 12.20 -21.92 -4.47
C PRO A 50 11.16 -20.85 -4.12
N PHE A 51 10.08 -21.26 -3.45
CA PHE A 51 8.95 -20.37 -3.18
C PHE A 51 9.31 -19.11 -2.36
N HIS A 52 10.34 -19.18 -1.51
CA HIS A 52 10.84 -18.01 -0.78
C HIS A 52 11.41 -16.91 -1.69
N LEU A 53 12.04 -17.29 -2.82
CA LEU A 53 12.50 -16.35 -3.85
C LEU A 53 11.33 -15.85 -4.70
N VAL A 54 10.33 -16.69 -4.97
CA VAL A 54 9.10 -16.25 -5.65
C VAL A 54 8.42 -15.14 -4.86
N LEU A 55 8.26 -15.31 -3.55
CA LEU A 55 7.71 -14.25 -2.68
C LEU A 55 8.57 -13.00 -2.66
N PHE A 56 9.90 -13.14 -2.69
CA PHE A 56 10.81 -11.98 -2.77
C PHE A 56 10.65 -11.22 -4.09
N VAL A 57 10.60 -11.93 -5.22
CA VAL A 57 10.37 -11.34 -6.55
C VAL A 57 9.00 -10.66 -6.61
N LEU A 58 7.98 -11.30 -6.04
CA LEU A 58 6.63 -10.72 -5.95
C LEU A 58 6.62 -9.44 -5.13
N ALA A 59 7.30 -9.42 -3.98
CA ALA A 59 7.47 -8.23 -3.16
C ALA A 59 8.26 -7.15 -3.91
N ALA A 60 9.33 -7.51 -4.63
CA ALA A 60 10.13 -6.60 -5.46
C ALA A 60 9.28 -5.90 -6.53
N ILE A 61 8.54 -6.67 -7.32
CA ILE A 61 7.63 -6.17 -8.36
C ILE A 61 6.54 -5.30 -7.72
N THR A 62 5.98 -5.75 -6.59
CA THR A 62 4.94 -5.02 -5.86
C THR A 62 5.42 -3.67 -5.37
N GLY A 63 6.59 -3.62 -4.74
CA GLY A 63 7.22 -2.36 -4.33
C GLY A 63 7.51 -1.45 -5.52
N LEU A 64 7.88 -2.02 -6.68
CA LEU A 64 8.21 -1.26 -7.88
C LEU A 64 7.00 -0.56 -8.46
N TYR A 65 5.94 -1.31 -8.81
CA TYR A 65 4.75 -0.66 -9.35
C TYR A 65 4.07 0.20 -8.29
N ALA A 66 4.08 -0.19 -7.02
CA ALA A 66 3.47 0.62 -5.96
C ALA A 66 4.14 1.98 -5.83
N SER A 67 5.48 2.01 -5.89
CA SER A 67 6.23 3.26 -5.86
C SER A 67 6.00 4.08 -7.12
N LEU A 68 5.96 3.47 -8.31
CA LEU A 68 5.62 4.19 -9.55
C LEU A 68 4.23 4.80 -9.48
N ILE A 69 3.22 4.03 -9.08
CA ILE A 69 1.84 4.51 -8.92
C ILE A 69 1.79 5.65 -7.91
N GLN A 70 2.45 5.52 -6.76
CA GLN A 70 2.54 6.60 -5.77
C GLN A 70 3.19 7.85 -6.35
N LYS A 71 4.29 7.71 -7.12
CA LYS A 71 4.98 8.84 -7.76
C LYS A 71 4.09 9.62 -8.72
N TYR A 72 3.34 8.92 -9.56
CA TYR A 72 2.50 9.55 -10.58
C TYR A 72 1.15 10.03 -10.05
N THR A 73 0.67 9.45 -8.95
CA THR A 73 -0.68 9.73 -8.43
C THR A 73 -0.66 10.75 -7.26
N MET A 74 0.42 10.80 -6.48
CA MET A 74 0.53 11.75 -5.35
C MET A 74 1.19 13.06 -5.77
N ASP A 75 0.58 14.17 -5.35
CA ASP A 75 1.15 15.51 -5.43
C ASP A 75 2.03 15.77 -4.20
N TRP A 76 3.33 15.57 -4.38
CA TRP A 76 4.32 15.71 -3.30
C TRP A 76 4.51 17.17 -2.86
N ASP A 77 4.37 18.13 -3.76
CA ASP A 77 4.50 19.55 -3.45
C ASP A 77 3.34 20.03 -2.60
N PHE A 78 2.11 19.62 -2.94
CA PHE A 78 0.95 19.88 -2.10
C PHE A 78 1.10 19.26 -0.72
N LEU A 79 1.56 18.01 -0.63
CA LEU A 79 1.76 17.34 0.66
C LEU A 79 2.82 18.03 1.53
N ARG A 80 3.93 18.47 0.92
CA ARG A 80 4.98 19.24 1.61
C ARG A 80 4.43 20.57 2.12
N ALA A 81 3.71 21.32 1.29
CA ALA A 81 3.09 22.58 1.67
C ALA A 81 2.09 22.40 2.83
N GLN A 82 1.27 21.34 2.79
CA GLN A 82 0.33 21.03 3.87
C GLN A 82 1.04 20.61 5.16
N GLN A 83 2.10 19.81 5.06
CA GLN A 83 2.91 19.42 6.21
C GLN A 83 3.56 20.65 6.87
N GLU A 84 4.04 21.59 6.08
CA GLU A 84 4.63 22.83 6.58
C GLU A 84 3.58 23.73 7.26
N LYS A 85 2.41 23.92 6.62
CA LYS A 85 1.27 24.64 7.24
C LYS A 85 0.88 24.03 8.58
N MET A 86 0.76 22.70 8.65
CA MET A 86 0.42 21.99 9.88
C MET A 86 1.48 22.19 10.97
N ARG A 87 2.77 22.15 10.62
CA ARG A 87 3.87 22.41 11.56
C ARG A 87 3.86 23.85 12.07
N ARG A 88 3.59 24.83 11.21
CA ARG A 88 3.46 26.25 11.58
C ARG A 88 2.28 26.43 12.53
N LEU A 89 1.10 25.92 12.19
CA LEU A 89 -0.09 26.02 13.05
C LEU A 89 0.14 25.37 14.43
N GLN A 90 0.79 24.19 14.48
CA GLN A 90 1.11 23.55 15.76
C GLN A 90 2.05 24.39 16.64
N ARG A 91 3.00 25.10 16.04
CA ARG A 91 3.88 26.02 16.78
C ARG A 91 3.09 27.23 17.28
N ASP A 92 2.31 27.87 16.43
CA ASP A 92 1.53 29.06 16.78
C ASP A 92 0.49 28.75 17.86
N MET A 93 -0.15 27.56 17.79
CA MET A 93 -1.06 27.07 18.82
C MET A 93 -0.35 26.87 20.17
N ARG A 94 0.87 26.33 20.16
CA ARG A 94 1.66 26.16 21.38
C ARG A 94 2.06 27.52 21.96
N GLU A 95 2.47 28.47 21.13
CA GLU A 95 2.79 29.83 21.57
C GLU A 95 1.58 30.55 22.16
N ALA A 96 0.42 30.48 21.49
CA ALA A 96 -0.82 31.09 21.98
C ALA A 96 -1.35 30.42 23.27
N GLN A 97 -1.07 29.13 23.47
CA GLN A 97 -1.35 28.43 24.73
C GLN A 97 -0.44 28.92 25.87
N LEU A 98 0.86 29.08 25.59
CA LEU A 98 1.83 29.57 26.57
C LEU A 98 1.60 31.04 26.94
N SER A 99 1.15 31.86 25.99
CA SER A 99 0.87 33.29 26.21
C SER A 99 -0.51 33.57 26.83
N GLY A 100 -1.36 32.55 26.97
CA GLY A 100 -2.72 32.70 27.51
C GLY A 100 -3.69 33.53 26.64
N ASP A 101 -3.35 33.73 25.36
CA ASP A 101 -4.13 34.59 24.45
C ASP A 101 -5.33 33.81 23.87
N GLN A 102 -6.48 33.91 24.54
CA GLN A 102 -7.71 33.21 24.14
C GLN A 102 -8.24 33.66 22.77
N ALA A 103 -8.04 34.93 22.40
CA ALA A 103 -8.50 35.43 21.10
C ALA A 103 -7.68 34.81 19.96
N ARG A 104 -6.35 34.75 20.13
CA ARG A 104 -5.44 34.10 19.18
C ARG A 104 -5.67 32.59 19.11
N GLN A 105 -5.99 31.93 20.23
CA GLN A 105 -6.35 30.51 20.25
C GLN A 105 -7.62 30.22 19.44
N GLN A 106 -8.67 31.03 19.57
CA GLN A 106 -9.91 30.84 18.79
C GLN A 106 -9.68 31.06 17.28
N GLN A 107 -8.85 32.04 16.92
CA GLN A 107 -8.47 32.26 15.51
C GLN A 107 -7.73 31.05 14.93
N LEU A 108 -6.73 30.53 15.64
CA LEU A 108 -5.93 29.38 15.21
C LEU A 108 -6.75 28.08 15.19
N GLN A 109 -7.71 27.89 16.11
CA GLN A 109 -8.67 26.78 16.02
C GLN A 109 -9.55 26.87 14.77
N THR A 110 -10.02 28.08 14.43
CA THR A 110 -10.83 28.29 13.22
C THR A 110 -10.01 27.95 11.96
N GLU A 111 -8.74 28.32 11.95
CA GLU A 111 -7.80 27.96 10.87
C GLU A 111 -7.54 26.45 10.82
N GLN A 112 -7.41 25.78 11.98
CA GLN A 112 -7.34 24.32 12.06
C GLN A 112 -8.56 23.65 11.42
N MET A 113 -9.76 24.14 11.73
CA MET A 113 -11.00 23.62 11.14
C MET A 113 -11.06 23.84 9.62
N LYS A 114 -10.56 24.98 9.12
CA LYS A 114 -10.42 25.19 7.66
C LYS A 114 -9.48 24.15 7.04
N MET A 115 -8.38 23.81 7.70
CA MET A 115 -7.49 22.75 7.21
C MET A 115 -8.12 21.35 7.25
N VAL A 116 -9.08 21.09 8.15
CA VAL A 116 -9.87 19.83 8.13
C VAL A 116 -10.64 19.69 6.81
N SER A 117 -11.18 20.79 6.27
CA SER A 117 -11.85 20.75 4.96
C SER A 117 -10.89 20.40 3.80
N GLU A 118 -9.61 20.78 3.92
CA GLU A 118 -8.54 20.42 2.96
C GLU A 118 -8.07 18.96 3.12
N GLN A 119 -8.37 18.30 4.25
CA GLN A 119 -8.04 16.87 4.45
C GLN A 119 -8.77 15.97 3.47
N GLY A 120 -9.95 16.36 2.96
CA GLY A 120 -10.66 15.58 1.96
C GLY A 120 -9.84 15.38 0.69
N LYS A 121 -9.10 16.42 0.25
CA LYS A 121 -8.19 16.31 -0.89
C LYS A 121 -7.01 15.40 -0.58
N MET A 122 -6.42 15.52 0.61
CA MET A 122 -5.34 14.64 1.10
C MET A 122 -5.77 13.18 1.16
N MET A 123 -6.98 12.93 1.65
CA MET A 123 -7.60 11.62 1.70
C MET A 123 -7.73 11.05 0.28
N GLN A 124 -8.29 11.80 -0.68
CA GLN A 124 -8.39 11.35 -2.07
C GLN A 124 -7.02 11.05 -2.69
N MET A 125 -5.99 11.85 -2.38
CA MET A 125 -4.62 11.60 -2.87
C MET A 125 -3.98 10.34 -2.27
N GLN A 126 -4.41 9.87 -1.10
CA GLN A 126 -3.95 8.61 -0.50
C GLN A 126 -4.80 7.41 -0.95
N PHE A 127 -6.10 7.59 -1.11
CA PHE A 127 -7.01 6.53 -1.54
C PHE A 127 -6.78 6.10 -2.99
N LYS A 128 -6.52 7.05 -3.90
CA LYS A 128 -6.26 6.72 -5.31
C LYS A 128 -5.09 5.74 -5.45
N PRO A 129 -3.86 6.01 -4.96
CA PRO A 129 -2.76 5.07 -5.01
C PRO A 129 -3.12 3.71 -4.39
N MET A 130 -3.81 3.70 -3.25
CA MET A 130 -4.20 2.46 -2.58
C MET A 130 -5.08 1.57 -3.46
N LEU A 131 -6.07 2.16 -4.14
CA LEU A 131 -6.97 1.41 -5.04
C LEU A 131 -6.23 0.88 -6.27
N TYR A 132 -5.36 1.68 -6.89
CA TYR A 132 -4.55 1.23 -8.03
C TYR A 132 -3.55 0.13 -7.64
N ILE A 133 -2.90 0.29 -6.49
CA ILE A 133 -1.99 -0.72 -5.95
C ILE A 133 -2.78 -1.99 -5.63
N GLY A 134 -3.92 -1.86 -4.96
CA GLY A 134 -4.77 -3.00 -4.60
C GLY A 134 -5.34 -3.73 -5.81
N LEU A 135 -5.70 -3.02 -6.89
CA LEU A 135 -6.17 -3.60 -8.15
C LEU A 135 -5.20 -4.66 -8.70
N ILE A 136 -3.89 -4.44 -8.56
CA ILE A 136 -2.85 -5.36 -9.02
C ILE A 136 -2.43 -6.32 -7.88
N SER A 137 -2.27 -5.80 -6.66
CA SER A 137 -1.76 -6.56 -5.53
C SER A 137 -2.74 -7.64 -5.07
N ILE A 138 -4.05 -7.35 -5.06
CA ILE A 138 -5.07 -8.29 -4.59
C ILE A 138 -5.02 -9.58 -5.41
N PRO A 139 -5.12 -9.57 -6.74
CA PRO A 139 -4.99 -10.80 -7.53
C PRO A 139 -3.67 -11.56 -7.28
N LEU A 140 -2.55 -10.85 -7.16
CA LEU A 140 -1.23 -11.45 -6.87
C LEU A 140 -1.23 -12.18 -5.52
N PHE A 141 -1.78 -11.55 -4.47
CA PHE A 141 -1.91 -12.16 -3.15
C PHE A 141 -2.89 -13.34 -3.15
N MET A 142 -3.99 -13.25 -3.89
CA MET A 142 -4.96 -14.35 -4.00
C MET A 142 -4.33 -15.58 -4.65
N TRP A 143 -3.48 -15.39 -5.66
CA TRP A 143 -2.71 -16.49 -6.23
C TRP A 143 -1.73 -17.08 -5.23
N ALA A 144 -0.95 -16.24 -4.52
CA ALA A 144 0.00 -16.73 -3.52
C ALA A 144 -0.70 -17.54 -2.42
N TYR A 145 -1.87 -17.07 -1.96
CA TYR A 145 -2.71 -17.77 -1.00
C TYR A 145 -3.17 -19.13 -1.55
N LEU A 146 -3.75 -19.16 -2.75
CA LEU A 146 -4.24 -20.39 -3.38
C LEU A 146 -3.10 -21.40 -3.60
N TYR A 147 -1.92 -20.93 -4.02
CA TYR A 147 -0.76 -21.79 -4.22
C TYR A 147 -0.27 -22.41 -2.92
N ILE A 148 -0.26 -21.65 -1.82
CA ILE A 148 0.10 -22.16 -0.49
C ILE A 148 -0.93 -23.17 0.01
N GLU A 149 -2.22 -22.90 -0.18
CA GLU A 149 -3.31 -23.80 0.19
C GLU A 149 -3.23 -25.13 -0.57
N GLN A 150 -2.89 -25.10 -1.85
CA GLN A 150 -2.68 -26.29 -2.69
C GLN A 150 -1.40 -27.07 -2.33
N ASN A 151 -0.45 -26.45 -1.63
CA ASN A 151 0.84 -27.05 -1.28
C ASN A 151 1.10 -26.99 0.24
N PRO A 152 0.28 -27.65 1.07
CA PRO A 152 0.31 -27.51 2.53
C PRO A 152 1.61 -28.06 3.18
N GLY A 153 2.36 -28.90 2.46
CA GLY A 153 3.62 -29.48 2.92
C GLY A 153 4.85 -28.58 2.74
N MET A 154 4.70 -27.37 2.18
CA MET A 154 5.83 -26.47 1.96
C MET A 154 6.40 -25.96 3.28
N THR A 155 7.67 -26.23 3.51
CA THR A 155 8.44 -25.70 4.63
C THR A 155 9.46 -24.69 4.12
N MET A 156 9.74 -23.68 4.96
CA MET A 156 10.69 -22.63 4.64
C MET A 156 11.56 -22.38 5.87
N THR A 157 12.86 -22.23 5.65
CA THR A 157 13.81 -21.89 6.71
C THR A 157 13.92 -20.39 6.85
N PHE A 158 13.50 -19.89 8.01
CA PHE A 158 13.56 -18.48 8.36
C PHE A 158 14.83 -18.19 9.18
N PRO A 159 15.51 -17.07 8.93
CA PRO A 159 16.78 -16.75 9.59
C PRO A 159 16.65 -16.58 11.12
N PHE A 160 15.49 -16.15 11.62
CA PHE A 160 15.26 -15.91 13.06
C PHE A 160 14.35 -16.95 13.73
N TRP A 161 13.60 -17.73 12.95
CA TRP A 161 12.57 -18.65 13.46
C TRP A 161 12.86 -20.13 13.14
N GLY A 162 13.84 -20.43 12.28
CA GLY A 162 14.12 -21.81 11.88
C GLY A 162 13.15 -22.31 10.80
N THR A 163 13.07 -23.63 10.62
CA THR A 163 12.24 -24.25 9.56
C THR A 163 10.81 -24.43 10.03
N HIS A 164 9.88 -23.75 9.35
CA HIS A 164 8.45 -23.83 9.64
C HIS A 164 7.63 -24.05 8.36
N PRO A 165 6.46 -24.70 8.47
CA PRO A 165 5.54 -24.77 7.36
C PRO A 165 4.98 -23.37 7.05
N ILE A 166 4.88 -23.05 5.76
CA ILE A 166 4.59 -21.70 5.29
C ILE A 166 3.15 -21.23 5.58
N ASN A 167 2.26 -22.20 5.78
CA ASN A 167 0.87 -22.02 6.19
C ASN A 167 0.68 -21.99 7.72
N ALA A 168 1.73 -22.20 8.51
CA ALA A 168 1.61 -22.08 9.96
C ALA A 168 1.53 -20.63 10.40
N THR A 169 1.05 -20.47 11.61
CA THR A 169 0.87 -19.18 12.26
C THR A 169 2.13 -18.81 13.05
N VAL A 170 2.63 -17.60 12.83
CA VAL A 170 3.79 -17.01 13.51
C VAL A 170 3.36 -16.49 14.88
N ILE A 171 2.44 -15.51 14.90
CA ILE A 171 1.90 -14.85 16.09
C ILE A 171 0.44 -14.50 15.83
N GLY A 172 -0.49 -14.89 16.69
CA GLY A 172 -1.91 -14.53 16.56
C GLY A 172 -2.53 -15.15 15.29
N PRO A 173 -3.18 -14.37 14.40
CA PRO A 173 -3.63 -14.84 13.08
C PRO A 173 -2.62 -14.60 11.94
N PHE A 174 -1.38 -14.18 12.23
CA PHE A 174 -0.37 -13.90 11.19
C PHE A 174 0.34 -15.17 10.73
N LEU A 175 0.30 -15.46 9.43
CA LEU A 175 0.95 -16.63 8.83
C LEU A 175 2.42 -16.38 8.46
N PHE A 176 3.23 -17.43 8.40
CA PHE A 176 4.67 -17.37 8.08
C PHE A 176 4.95 -16.73 6.72
N TRP A 177 4.11 -17.00 5.73
CA TRP A 177 4.24 -16.39 4.41
C TRP A 177 3.99 -14.88 4.40
N TYR A 178 3.02 -14.40 5.19
CA TYR A 178 2.78 -12.95 5.37
C TYR A 178 4.00 -12.28 6.01
N TYR A 179 4.58 -12.91 7.03
CA TYR A 179 5.79 -12.43 7.67
C TYR A 179 6.95 -12.32 6.69
N TRP A 180 7.20 -13.39 5.90
CA TRP A 180 8.27 -13.35 4.89
C TRP A 180 8.06 -12.26 3.86
N TYR A 181 6.84 -12.16 3.34
CA TYR A 181 6.49 -11.12 2.38
C TYR A 181 6.73 -9.72 2.94
N PHE A 182 6.33 -9.48 4.20
CA PHE A 182 6.56 -8.20 4.87
C PHE A 182 8.05 -7.89 5.03
N VAL A 183 8.84 -8.85 5.51
CA VAL A 183 10.29 -8.70 5.67
C VAL A 183 10.98 -8.40 4.33
N CYS A 184 10.56 -9.06 3.24
CA CYS A 184 11.09 -8.80 1.90
C CYS A 184 10.64 -7.44 1.35
N SER A 185 9.42 -7.02 1.64
CA SER A 185 8.82 -5.77 1.14
C SER A 185 9.47 -4.51 1.72
N LEU A 186 9.93 -4.55 2.98
CA LEU A 186 10.57 -3.41 3.64
C LEU A 186 11.82 -2.88 2.89
N PRO A 187 12.89 -3.67 2.67
CA PRO A 187 14.09 -3.20 1.99
C PRO A 187 13.81 -2.83 0.53
N VAL A 188 12.98 -3.62 -0.16
CA VAL A 188 12.53 -3.33 -1.53
C VAL A 188 11.89 -1.95 -1.60
N SER A 189 10.94 -1.66 -0.71
CA SER A 189 10.25 -0.37 -0.69
C SER A 189 11.21 0.79 -0.48
N GLN A 190 12.21 0.62 0.39
CA GLN A 190 13.21 1.65 0.64
C GLN A 190 14.16 1.87 -0.55
N ILE A 191 14.65 0.79 -1.15
CA ILE A 191 15.52 0.85 -2.33
C ILE A 191 14.81 1.57 -3.47
N ILE A 192 13.54 1.23 -3.72
CA ILE A 192 12.78 1.78 -4.84
C ILE A 192 12.41 3.25 -4.60
N ARG A 193 12.05 3.63 -3.38
CA ARG A 193 11.85 5.04 -3.03
C ARG A 193 13.10 5.86 -3.27
N LYS A 194 14.27 5.34 -2.87
CA LYS A 194 15.57 5.98 -3.10
C LYS A 194 15.93 6.04 -4.58
N ALA A 195 15.66 4.98 -5.35
CA ALA A 195 15.95 4.91 -6.78
C ALA A 195 15.05 5.84 -7.62
N LEU A 196 13.80 6.04 -7.20
CA LEU A 196 12.83 6.89 -7.89
C LEU A 196 12.81 8.34 -7.36
N ASP A 197 13.66 8.66 -6.39
CA ASP A 197 13.69 9.95 -5.69
C ASP A 197 12.33 10.35 -5.07
N ILE A 198 11.52 9.34 -4.74
CA ILE A 198 10.20 9.54 -4.15
C ILE A 198 10.40 9.72 -2.66
N GLY A 199 10.26 10.97 -2.21
CA GLY A 199 10.39 11.29 -0.80
C GLY A 199 11.82 11.24 -0.27
N SER A 200 12.82 11.52 -1.11
CA SER A 200 14.09 12.04 -0.57
C SER A 200 13.77 13.39 0.09
N MET A 201 13.64 13.34 1.41
CA MET A 201 13.96 14.50 2.23
C MET A 201 15.48 14.48 2.36
N SER A 202 16.16 15.07 1.37
CA SER A 202 17.39 15.81 1.62
C SER A 202 17.10 17.27 1.33
#